data_AF-A0AAD7IK49-F1
#
_entry.id   AF-A0AAD7IK49-F1
#
_cell.length_a   1.000
_cell.length_b   1.000
_cell.length_c   1.000
_cell.angle_alpha   90.00
_cell.angle_beta   90.00
_cell.angle_gamma   90.00
#
_symmetry.space_group_name_H-M   'P 1'
#
loop_
_entity.id
_entity.type
_entity.pdbx_description
1 polymer ?
#
loop_
_entity_poly.entity_id
_entity_poly.type
_entity_poly.pdbx_seq_one_letter_code
_entity_poly.pdbx_strand_id
1 'polypeptide(L)' 'MDADKIMVLDAGRIVEFDTPKKLLEDESGLLRALVDESGDKEALYKMAQA' A
#
# COMPACT_ATOMS: atom_id res chain seq x y z
N MET A 1 3.06 -10.21 0.09
CA MET A 1 2.65 -9.26 1.15
C MET A 1 1.49 -9.99 1.75
N ASP A 2 1.78 -10.85 2.72
CA ASP A 2 0.78 -11.77 3.27
C ASP A 2 -0.01 -11.04 4.35
N ALA A 3 -0.70 -9.98 3.93
CA ALA A 3 -1.56 -9.18 4.77
C ALA A 3 -2.95 -9.15 4.16
N ASP A 4 -3.94 -9.65 4.89
CA ASP A 4 -5.34 -9.60 4.45
C ASP A 4 -5.83 -8.16 4.25
N LYS A 5 -5.34 -7.23 5.08
CA LYS A 5 -5.60 -5.79 4.99
C LYS A 5 -4.38 -5.00 5.47
N ILE A 6 -4.19 -3.83 4.89
CA ILE A 6 -3.21 -2.83 5.29
C ILE A 6 -3.97 -1.63 5.85
N MET A 7 -3.46 -1.07 6.95
CA MET A 7 -3.97 0.14 7.56
C MET A 7 -2.88 1.22 7.49
N VAL A 8 -3.18 2.34 6.83
CA VAL A 8 -2.29 3.49 6.76
C VAL A 8 -2.80 4.56 7.71
N LEU A 9 -1.90 5.00 8.59
CA LEU A 9 -2.16 6.01 9.61
C LEU A 9 -1.41 7.29 9.27
N ASP A 10 -2.11 8.41 9.28
CA ASP A 10 -1.51 9.74 9.21
C ASP A 10 -1.99 10.59 10.39
N ALA A 11 -1.04 11.21 11.10
CA ALA A 11 -1.29 12.04 12.28
C ALA A 11 -2.29 11.43 13.30
N GLY A 12 -2.23 10.10 13.50
CA GLY A 12 -3.10 9.37 14.42
C GLY A 12 -4.52 9.08 13.90
N ARG A 13 -4.78 9.29 12.61
CA ARG A 13 -6.04 8.95 11.93
C ARG A 13 -5.79 7.89 10.87
N ILE A 14 -6.76 6.98 10.71
CA ILE A 14 -6.75 6.01 9.60
C ILE A 14 -7.12 6.77 8.33
N VAL A 15 -6.16 6.86 7.41
CA VAL A 15 -6.37 7.48 6.10
C VAL A 15 -6.66 6.45 5.02
N GLU A 16 -6.15 5.21 5.18
CA GLU A 16 -6.45 4.10 4.26
C GLU A 16 -6.61 2.79 5.02
N PHE A 17 -7.55 1.96 4.59
CA PHE A 17 -7.74 0.62 5.13
C PHE A 17 -8.41 -0.32 4.13
N ASP A 18 -7.62 -1.09 3.38
CA ASP A 18 -8.12 -2.15 2.50
C ASP A 18 -7.02 -3.19 2.18
N THR A 19 -7.29 -4.09 1.24
CA THR A 19 -6.30 -5.07 0.76
C THR A 19 -5.11 -4.37 0.09
N PRO A 20 -3.88 -4.95 0.16
CA PRO A 20 -2.70 -4.39 -0.50
C PRO A 20 -2.94 -4.07 -1.98
N LYS A 21 -3.59 -4.98 -2.69
CA LYS A 21 -3.92 -4.82 -4.11
C LYS A 21 -4.77 -3.56 -4.37
N LYS A 22 -5.86 -3.37 -3.62
CA LYS A 22 -6.74 -2.22 -3.82
C LYS A 22 -6.07 -0.89 -3.49
N LEU A 23 -5.30 -0.85 -2.40
CA LEU A 23 -4.57 0.35 -2.00
C LEU A 23 -3.48 0.73 -3.00
N LEU A 24 -2.89 -0.24 -3.71
CA LEU A 24 -1.92 0.02 -4.78
C LEU A 24 -2.57 0.36 -6.14
N GLU A 25 -3.81 -0.07 -6.37
CA GLU A 25 -4.60 0.32 -7.54
C GLU A 25 -5.04 1.80 -7.46
N ASP A 26 -5.19 2.35 -6.26
CA ASP A 26 -5.48 3.78 -6.05
C ASP A 26 -4.27 4.64 -6.43
N GLU A 27 -4.39 5.40 -7.53
CA GLU A 27 -3.33 6.29 -8.01
C GLU A 27 -3.07 7.48 -7.08
N SER A 28 -4.07 7.83 -6.27
CA SER A 28 -3.98 8.88 -5.25
C SER A 28 -3.64 8.34 -3.86
N GLY A 29 -3.45 7.03 -3.74
CA GLY A 29 -3.25 6.35 -2.47
C GLY A 29 -1.88 6.64 -1.84
N LEU A 30 -1.89 6.83 -0.52
CA LEU A 30 -0.69 7.05 0.28
C LEU A 30 0.20 5.81 0.29
N LEU A 31 -0.38 4.60 0.40
CA LEU A 31 0.41 3.37 0.30
C LEU A 31 1.15 3.29 -1.04
N ARG A 32 0.47 3.62 -2.15
CA ARG A 32 1.11 3.62 -3.48
C ARG A 32 2.24 4.62 -3.54
N ALA A 33 2.05 5.85 -3.07
CA ALA A 33 3.09 6.86 -3.05
C ALA A 33 4.34 6.37 -2.27
N LEU A 34 4.13 5.75 -1.10
CA LEU A 34 5.21 5.18 -0.28
C LEU A 34 5.95 4.04 -0.99
N VAL A 35 5.23 3.18 -1.73
CA VAL A 35 5.83 2.10 -2.51
C VAL A 35 6.55 2.64 -3.75
N ASP A 36 6.03 3.68 -4.38
CA ASP A 36 6.59 4.31 -5.57
C ASP A 36 7.89 5.07 -5.28
N GLU A 37 8.00 5.67 -4.09
CA GLU A 37 9.23 6.29 -3.60
C GLU A 37 10.24 5.27 -3.03
N SER A 38 9.84 4.01 -2.85
CA SER A 38 10.73 2.94 -2.36
C SER A 38 11.62 2.39 -3.46
N GLY A 39 12.88 2.12 -3.12
CA GLY A 39 13.82 1.41 -4.00
C GLY A 39 13.40 -0.03 -4.32
N ASP A 40 12.52 -0.61 -3.51
CA ASP A 40 12.03 -1.99 -3.64
C ASP A 40 10.64 -2.08 -4.30
N LYS A 41 10.22 -1.02 -5.01
CA LYS A 41 8.90 -0.92 -5.67
C LYS A 41 8.45 -2.23 -6.32
N GLU A 42 9.25 -2.79 -7.23
CA GLU A 42 8.87 -4.02 -7.96
C GLU A 42 8.61 -5.22 -7.04
N ALA A 43 9.40 -5.37 -5.98
CA ALA A 43 9.24 -6.46 -5.02
C ALA A 43 7.94 -6.27 -4.21
N LEU A 44 7.67 -5.04 -3.77
CA LEU A 44 6.47 -4.68 -3.01
C LEU A 44 5.19 -4.86 -3.85
N TYR A 45 5.23 -4.48 -5.13
CA TYR A 45 4.13 -4.71 -6.06
C TYR A 45 3.88 -6.21 -6.32
N LYS A 46 4.94 -7.00 -6.54
CA LYS A 46 4.81 -8.46 -6.69
C LYS A 46 4.23 -9.11 -5.44
N MET A 47 4.69 -8.66 -4.28
CA MET A 47 4.19 -9.12 -3.00
C MET A 47 2.69 -8.84 -2.84
N ALA A 48 2.17 -7.72 -3.31
CA ALA A 48 0.75 -7.37 -3.17
C ALA A 48 -0.19 -8.06 -4.17
N GLN A 49 0.36 -8.69 -5.21
CA GLN A 49 -0.39 -9.42 -6.25
C GLN A 49 -0.38 -10.95 -6.05
N ALA A 50 0.49 -11.45 -5.18
CA ALA A 50 0.54 -12.86 -4.77
C ALA A 50 -0.60 -13.20 -3.80
#